data_AF-A0A843HAU3-F1
#
_entry.id   AF-A0A843HAU3-F1
#
_cell.length_a   1.000
_cell.length_b   1.000
_cell.length_c   1.000
_cell.angle_alpha   90.00
_cell.angle_beta   90.00
_cell.angle_gamma   90.00
#
_symmetry.space_group_name_H-M   'P 1'
#
loop_
_entity.id
_entity.type
_entity.pdbx_description
1 polymer ?
#
loop_
_entity_poly.entity_id
_entity_poly.type
_entity_poly.pdbx_seq_one_letter_code
_entity_poly.pdbx_strand_id
1 'polypeptide(L)'
;MKVCWFSTGVSSFMACYLSQGIDEIIYTHVANQHPDSLRFLHDCEKLLNRKITILQSDKFRNVDDVIRATGIFNTPYGAPCTRILKKEVRKQWESENGKNHTYIWGLDCNEKDRAERIVESMPEQLHEFPLIEHNLTKSNVHAMAERLGLKRPVMYDLGYNNNNCIGCVKGGMGYWNKIRVDFPEVFEQRAKLERELNGTMINGVFLDELDPNRGRNVKEILPDCGISCEILY
;
A
#
# COMPACT_ATOMS: atom_id res chain seq x y z
N MET A 1 -4.79 10.21 20.36
CA MET A 1 -3.94 10.90 19.36
C MET A 1 -4.53 10.72 17.98
N LYS A 2 -4.37 11.72 17.11
CA LYS A 2 -4.77 11.71 15.71
C LYS A 2 -3.60 11.30 14.82
N VAL A 3 -3.73 10.17 14.13
CA VAL A 3 -2.64 9.53 13.38
C VAL A 3 -3.01 9.43 11.91
N CYS A 4 -2.19 9.99 11.02
CA CYS A 4 -2.32 9.83 9.58
C CYS A 4 -1.48 8.64 9.12
N TRP A 5 -2.12 7.59 8.61
CA TRP A 5 -1.42 6.44 8.03
C TRP A 5 -1.04 6.72 6.57
N PHE A 6 0.21 7.11 6.38
CA PHE A 6 0.79 7.50 5.09
C PHE A 6 1.28 6.28 4.30
N SER A 7 0.89 6.16 3.04
CA SER A 7 1.21 5.01 2.18
C SER A 7 2.24 5.30 1.10
N THR A 8 2.82 6.51 1.07
CA THR A 8 3.63 7.04 -0.04
C THR A 8 2.85 7.13 -1.37
N GLY A 9 1.51 7.16 -1.29
CA GLY A 9 0.62 7.43 -2.42
C GLY A 9 0.04 8.85 -2.36
N VAL A 10 -0.39 9.39 -3.50
CA VAL A 10 -0.92 10.75 -3.60
C VAL A 10 -2.19 10.95 -2.75
N SER A 11 -3.07 9.95 -2.68
CA SER A 11 -4.25 10.02 -1.82
C SER A 11 -3.90 10.15 -0.33
N SER A 12 -2.89 9.39 0.14
CA SER A 12 -2.43 9.49 1.53
C SER A 12 -1.78 10.83 1.86
N PHE A 13 -1.04 11.42 0.91
CA PHE A 13 -0.53 12.79 1.04
C PHE A 13 -1.67 13.80 1.17
N MET A 14 -2.66 13.73 0.27
CA MET A 14 -3.76 14.68 0.28
C MET A 14 -4.66 14.54 1.52
N ALA A 15 -4.81 13.34 2.07
CA ALA A 15 -5.49 13.16 3.35
C ALA A 15 -4.75 13.89 4.48
N CYS A 16 -3.43 13.73 4.59
CA CYS A 16 -2.68 14.47 5.60
C CYS A 16 -2.66 15.99 5.34
N TYR A 17 -2.66 16.43 4.08
CA TYR A 17 -2.68 17.86 3.72
C TYR A 17 -4.02 18.54 4.06
N LEU A 18 -5.14 17.82 3.95
CA LEU A 18 -6.48 18.35 4.21
C LEU A 18 -6.89 18.24 5.69
N SER A 19 -6.30 17.30 6.43
CA SER A 19 -6.60 17.10 7.85
C SER A 19 -5.92 18.14 8.76
N GLN A 20 -6.66 18.60 9.76
CA GLN A 20 -6.15 19.46 10.83
C GLN A 20 -5.90 18.66 12.11
N GLY A 21 -5.00 19.16 12.96
CA GLY A 21 -4.73 18.61 14.29
C GLY A 21 -4.15 17.19 14.28
N ILE A 22 -3.39 16.82 13.25
CA ILE A 22 -2.69 15.53 13.21
C ILE A 22 -1.58 15.56 14.26
N ASP A 23 -1.50 14.55 15.11
CA ASP A 23 -0.40 14.39 16.08
C ASP A 23 0.79 13.69 15.39
N GLU A 24 0.55 12.59 14.69
CA GLU A 24 1.58 11.77 14.05
C GLU A 24 1.25 11.43 12.59
N ILE A 25 2.28 11.43 11.72
CA ILE A 25 2.18 10.94 10.35
C ILE A 25 3.12 9.76 10.22
N ILE A 26 2.59 8.58 9.93
CA ILE A 26 3.33 7.33 10.04
C ILE A 26 3.29 6.55 8.73
N TYR A 27 4.45 6.08 8.30
CA TYR A 27 4.64 5.24 7.13
C TYR A 27 5.28 3.91 7.50
N THR A 28 4.73 2.80 7.01
CA THR A 28 5.28 1.45 7.17
C THR A 28 6.11 1.06 5.95
N HIS A 29 7.43 1.08 6.10
CA HIS A 29 8.36 0.81 5.00
C HIS A 29 8.48 -0.69 4.69
N VAL A 30 8.37 -1.03 3.41
CA VAL A 30 8.63 -2.37 2.88
C VAL A 30 9.64 -2.27 1.75
N ALA A 31 10.72 -3.05 1.82
CA ALA A 31 11.85 -2.93 0.88
C ALA A 31 11.49 -3.24 -0.58
N ASN A 32 10.37 -3.92 -0.85
CA ASN A 32 9.89 -4.19 -2.21
C ASN A 32 9.18 -2.99 -2.88
N GLN A 33 9.01 -1.86 -2.19
CA GLN A 33 8.49 -0.64 -2.81
C GLN A 33 9.54 -0.01 -3.72
N HIS A 34 9.09 0.72 -4.74
CA HIS A 34 9.99 1.43 -5.64
C HIS A 34 10.83 2.45 -4.84
N PRO A 35 12.15 2.60 -5.09
CA PRO A 35 13.00 3.55 -4.34
C PRO A 35 12.48 4.99 -4.34
N ASP A 36 11.78 5.38 -5.40
CA ASP A 36 11.10 6.69 -5.50
C ASP A 36 10.06 6.95 -4.40
N SER A 37 9.53 5.92 -3.70
CA SER A 37 8.63 6.10 -2.56
C SER A 37 9.26 6.92 -1.44
N LEU A 38 10.57 6.75 -1.17
CA LEU A 38 11.27 7.53 -0.14
C LEU A 38 11.55 8.96 -0.62
N ARG A 39 11.84 9.17 -1.92
CA ARG A 39 11.90 10.52 -2.48
C ARG A 39 10.56 11.23 -2.31
N PHE A 40 9.46 10.58 -2.71
CA PHE A 40 8.11 11.13 -2.57
C PHE A 40 7.78 11.48 -1.12
N LEU A 41 8.13 10.61 -0.16
CA LEU A 41 7.97 10.86 1.27
C LEU A 41 8.65 12.17 1.68
N HIS A 42 9.92 12.37 1.34
CA HIS A 42 10.64 13.59 1.72
C HIS A 42 10.14 14.85 1.02
N ASP A 43 9.60 14.73 -0.19
CA ASP A 43 8.94 15.86 -0.85
C ASP A 43 7.61 16.21 -0.17
N CYS A 44 6.86 15.20 0.30
CA CYS A 44 5.68 15.42 1.15
C CYS A 44 6.04 16.08 2.49
N GLU A 45 7.12 15.67 3.16
CA GLU A 45 7.58 16.30 4.41
C GLU A 45 7.80 17.81 4.25
N LYS A 46 8.40 18.23 3.13
CA LYS A 46 8.64 19.65 2.83
C LYS A 46 7.33 20.42 2.67
N LEU A 47 6.37 19.88 1.94
CA LEU A 47 5.07 20.52 1.70
C LEU A 47 4.18 20.54 2.94
N LEU A 48 4.24 19.50 3.76
CA LEU A 48 3.51 19.42 5.03
C LEU A 48 4.19 20.21 6.15
N ASN A 49 5.45 20.62 5.95
CA ASN A 49 6.34 21.17 6.97
C ASN A 49 6.38 20.30 8.25
N ARG A 50 6.43 18.97 8.06
CA ARG A 50 6.35 17.96 9.13
C ARG A 50 7.18 16.74 8.79
N LYS A 51 7.68 16.06 9.82
CA LYS A 51 8.36 14.77 9.67
C LYS A 51 7.35 13.63 9.59
N ILE A 52 7.69 12.64 8.77
CA ILE A 52 6.94 11.39 8.64
C ILE A 52 7.75 10.31 9.35
N THR A 53 7.15 9.74 10.40
CA THR A 53 7.73 8.66 11.17
C THR A 53 7.75 7.39 10.32
N ILE A 54 8.93 6.82 10.10
CA ILE A 54 9.10 5.58 9.33
C ILE A 54 9.19 4.42 10.31
N LEU A 55 8.24 3.49 10.21
CA LEU A 55 8.26 2.22 10.92
C LEU A 55 8.61 1.08 9.95
N GLN A 56 9.22 0.03 10.48
CA GLN A 56 9.51 -1.19 9.73
C GLN A 56 9.42 -2.38 10.69
N SER A 57 9.11 -3.57 10.16
CA SER A 57 9.16 -4.79 10.95
C SER A 57 10.59 -5.11 11.38
N ASP A 58 10.72 -5.50 12.64
CA ASP A 58 11.94 -6.03 13.27
C ASP A 58 12.28 -7.46 12.82
N LYS A 59 11.26 -8.24 12.43
CA LYS A 59 11.40 -9.64 11.98
C LYS A 59 11.85 -9.77 10.53
N PHE A 60 11.23 -9.01 9.62
CA PHE A 60 11.45 -9.14 8.17
C PHE A 60 11.44 -7.78 7.48
N ARG A 61 12.29 -7.61 6.46
CA ARG A 61 12.41 -6.34 5.72
C ARG A 61 11.64 -6.32 4.40
N ASN A 62 11.44 -7.49 3.82
CA ASN A 62 10.87 -7.66 2.49
C ASN A 62 9.84 -8.81 2.47
N VAL A 63 9.06 -8.83 1.40
CA VAL A 63 7.98 -9.79 1.14
C VAL A 63 8.55 -11.20 0.90
N ASP A 64 9.72 -11.30 0.28
CA ASP A 64 10.36 -12.57 -0.07
C ASP A 64 10.76 -13.38 1.17
N ASP A 65 11.34 -12.72 2.18
CA ASP A 65 11.70 -13.35 3.45
C ASP A 65 10.45 -13.82 4.21
N VAL A 66 9.38 -13.03 4.17
CA VAL A 66 8.09 -13.44 4.76
C VAL A 66 7.54 -14.69 4.06
N ILE A 67 7.60 -14.74 2.73
CA ILE A 67 7.13 -15.89 1.95
C ILE A 67 7.98 -17.11 2.26
N ARG A 68 9.31 -16.99 2.28
CA ARG A 68 10.21 -18.11 2.64
C ARG A 68 9.94 -18.62 4.05
N ALA A 69 9.69 -17.73 5.00
CA ALA A 69 9.42 -18.11 6.38
C ALA A 69 8.04 -18.76 6.57
N THR A 70 7.05 -18.42 5.75
CA THR A 70 5.66 -18.88 5.92
C THR A 70 5.24 -19.97 4.93
N GLY A 71 5.94 -20.11 3.81
CA GLY A 71 5.51 -20.93 2.67
C GLY A 71 4.26 -20.40 1.96
N ILE A 72 3.80 -19.18 2.27
CA ILE A 72 2.50 -18.66 1.82
C ILE A 72 2.71 -17.35 1.05
N PHE A 73 2.18 -17.31 -0.17
CA PHE A 73 2.19 -16.14 -1.03
C PHE A 73 0.99 -15.22 -0.75
N ASN A 74 -0.20 -15.71 -1.06
CA ASN A 74 -1.47 -15.00 -0.92
C ASN A 74 -2.59 -16.02 -0.68
N THR A 75 -3.56 -15.67 0.15
CA THR A 75 -4.70 -16.53 0.48
C THR A 75 -6.00 -15.75 0.33
N PRO A 76 -7.17 -16.42 0.31
CA PRO A 76 -8.45 -15.72 0.39
C PRO A 76 -8.59 -14.83 1.63
N TYR A 77 -7.86 -15.14 2.71
CA TYR A 77 -7.81 -14.38 3.96
C TYR A 77 -6.67 -13.34 3.98
N GLY A 78 -6.07 -13.05 2.83
CA GLY A 78 -4.98 -12.08 2.69
C GLY A 78 -3.58 -12.69 2.63
N ALA A 79 -2.60 -11.80 2.43
CA ALA A 79 -1.20 -12.17 2.26
C ALA A 79 -0.43 -12.02 3.58
N PRO A 80 0.46 -12.97 3.95
CA PRO A 80 1.25 -12.88 5.19
C PRO A 80 2.10 -11.61 5.28
N CYS A 81 2.58 -11.09 4.14
CA CYS A 81 3.33 -9.83 4.11
C CYS A 81 2.49 -8.63 4.57
N THR A 82 1.17 -8.63 4.32
CA THR A 82 0.25 -7.60 4.82
C THR A 82 0.07 -7.72 6.33
N ARG A 83 0.03 -8.94 6.87
CA ARG A 83 -0.04 -9.15 8.32
C ARG A 83 1.27 -8.74 9.02
N ILE A 84 2.40 -9.28 8.56
CA ILE A 84 3.66 -9.22 9.30
C ILE A 84 4.37 -7.87 9.12
N LEU A 85 4.50 -7.39 7.89
CA LEU A 85 5.31 -6.19 7.60
C LEU A 85 4.59 -4.87 7.94
N LYS A 86 3.39 -4.98 8.50
CA LYS A 86 2.35 -3.97 8.32
C LYS A 86 1.38 -3.95 9.50
N LYS A 87 0.48 -4.94 9.60
CA LYS A 87 -0.48 -5.05 10.73
C LYS A 87 0.20 -5.24 12.07
N GLU A 88 1.21 -6.10 12.14
CA GLU A 88 2.01 -6.31 13.35
C GLU A 88 2.83 -5.06 13.71
N VAL A 89 3.40 -4.38 12.72
CA VAL A 89 4.16 -3.12 12.93
C VAL A 89 3.25 -2.05 13.52
N ARG A 90 2.04 -1.89 12.97
CA ARG A 90 1.01 -0.98 13.47
C ARG A 90 0.62 -1.31 14.91
N LYS A 91 0.33 -2.58 15.18
CA LYS A 91 -0.09 -3.05 16.52
C LYS A 91 1.01 -2.88 17.57
N GLN A 92 2.26 -3.09 17.19
CA GLN A 92 3.39 -2.82 18.06
C GLN A 92 3.44 -1.33 18.42
N TRP A 93 3.37 -0.45 17.41
CA TRP A 93 3.34 0.99 17.64
C TRP A 93 2.15 1.40 18.52
N GLU A 94 0.94 0.89 18.26
CA GLU A 94 -0.25 1.11 19.09
C GLU A 94 0.03 0.73 20.55
N SER A 95 0.61 -0.45 20.80
CA SER A 95 0.90 -0.93 22.15
C SER A 95 1.87 -0.03 22.95
N GLU A 96 2.76 0.67 22.24
CA GLU A 96 3.76 1.57 22.81
C GLU A 96 3.23 3.01 22.97
N ASN A 97 2.13 3.36 22.29
CA ASN A 97 1.63 4.73 22.15
C ASN A 97 0.20 4.95 22.68
N GLY A 98 -0.39 3.94 23.33
CA GLY A 98 -1.67 4.05 24.04
C GLY A 98 -2.86 3.46 23.28
N LYS A 99 -4.06 3.94 23.58
CA LYS A 99 -5.32 3.46 22.98
C LYS A 99 -6.17 4.65 22.54
N ASN A 100 -7.27 4.36 21.84
CA ASN A 100 -8.28 5.33 21.41
C ASN A 100 -7.70 6.41 20.48
N HIS A 101 -7.02 5.97 19.43
CA HIS A 101 -6.53 6.83 18.37
C HIS A 101 -7.67 7.22 17.42
N THR A 102 -7.50 8.37 16.77
CA THR A 102 -8.29 8.77 15.59
C THR A 102 -7.42 8.55 14.36
N TYR A 103 -7.83 7.64 13.47
CA TYR A 103 -7.09 7.31 12.26
C TYR A 103 -7.59 8.06 11.04
N ILE A 104 -6.67 8.74 10.36
CA ILE A 104 -6.92 9.41 9.09
C ILE A 104 -6.49 8.48 7.95
N TRP A 105 -7.38 8.29 6.98
CA TRP A 105 -7.16 7.41 5.83
C TRP A 105 -7.22 8.17 4.50
N GLY A 106 -6.30 7.82 3.59
CA GLY A 106 -6.28 8.31 2.21
C GLY A 106 -7.22 7.56 1.26
N LEU A 107 -8.47 7.31 1.66
CA LEU A 107 -9.49 6.67 0.81
C LEU A 107 -10.32 7.73 0.08
N ASP A 108 -10.47 7.59 -1.24
CA ASP A 108 -11.21 8.54 -2.06
C ASP A 108 -12.73 8.28 -2.08
N CYS A 109 -13.52 9.21 -2.65
CA CYS A 109 -14.99 9.13 -2.63
C CYS A 109 -15.59 7.88 -3.29
N ASN A 110 -14.83 7.14 -4.08
CA ASN A 110 -15.25 5.87 -4.69
C ASN A 110 -14.93 4.65 -3.81
N GLU A 111 -14.26 4.85 -2.66
CA GLU A 111 -13.86 3.81 -1.73
C GLU A 111 -14.72 3.80 -0.44
N LYS A 112 -15.97 4.28 -0.49
CA LYS A 112 -16.87 4.38 0.68
C LYS A 112 -17.12 3.03 1.35
N ASP A 113 -17.45 1.99 0.59
CA ASP A 113 -17.63 0.63 1.12
C ASP A 113 -16.36 0.12 1.82
N ARG A 114 -15.19 0.58 1.36
CA ARG A 114 -13.90 0.25 1.96
C ARG A 114 -13.72 0.97 3.30
N ALA A 115 -14.13 2.23 3.38
CA ALA A 115 -14.13 3.01 4.61
C ALA A 115 -15.08 2.42 5.65
N GLU A 116 -16.29 2.02 5.26
CA GLU A 116 -17.27 1.38 6.14
C GLU A 116 -16.71 0.10 6.77
N ARG A 117 -16.14 -0.79 5.96
CA ARG A 117 -15.48 -2.01 6.46
C ARG A 117 -14.31 -1.72 7.41
N ILE A 118 -13.57 -0.62 7.19
CA ILE A 118 -12.51 -0.20 8.11
C ILE A 118 -13.10 0.14 9.49
N VAL A 119 -14.20 0.90 9.53
CA VAL A 119 -14.88 1.26 10.78
C VAL A 119 -15.40 0.01 11.49
N GLU A 120 -16.06 -0.89 10.76
CA GLU A 120 -16.59 -2.15 11.32
C GLU A 120 -15.51 -3.04 11.95
N SER A 121 -14.32 -3.07 11.35
CA SER A 121 -13.20 -3.91 11.80
C SER A 121 -12.43 -3.35 13.00
N MET A 122 -12.56 -2.04 13.30
CA MET A 122 -11.86 -1.37 14.40
C MET A 122 -12.80 -0.41 15.15
N PRO A 123 -13.90 -0.92 15.73
CA PRO A 123 -14.95 -0.08 16.32
C PRO A 123 -14.49 0.72 17.56
N GLU A 124 -13.37 0.34 18.17
CA GLU A 124 -12.79 1.05 19.31
C GLU A 124 -11.98 2.30 18.91
N GLN A 125 -11.67 2.46 17.62
CA GLN A 125 -10.93 3.62 17.11
C GLN A 125 -11.90 4.59 16.42
N LEU A 126 -11.54 5.87 16.41
CA LEU A 126 -12.23 6.86 15.58
C LEU A 126 -11.57 6.88 14.20
N HIS A 127 -12.35 7.20 13.18
CA HIS A 127 -11.88 7.21 11.79
C HIS A 127 -12.28 8.50 11.09
N GLU A 128 -11.34 9.07 10.35
CA GLU A 128 -11.55 10.22 9.47
C GLU A 128 -11.17 9.86 8.04
N PHE A 129 -11.97 10.34 7.09
CA PHE A 129 -11.80 10.06 5.67
C PHE A 129 -11.87 11.36 4.87
N PRO A 130 -10.85 12.24 4.97
CA PRO A 130 -10.93 13.61 4.45
C PRO A 130 -11.28 13.67 2.96
N LEU A 131 -10.79 12.73 2.15
CA LEU A 131 -11.10 12.74 0.72
C LEU A 131 -12.54 12.32 0.43
N ILE A 132 -13.11 11.39 1.21
CA ILE A 132 -14.54 11.03 1.13
C ILE A 132 -15.40 12.22 1.59
N GLU A 133 -15.03 12.85 2.71
CA GLU A 133 -15.74 14.01 3.29
C GLU A 133 -15.79 15.19 2.31
N HIS A 134 -14.72 15.42 1.55
CA HIS A 134 -14.66 16.44 0.50
C HIS A 134 -15.13 15.96 -0.88
N ASN A 135 -15.64 14.73 -0.99
CA ASN A 135 -16.09 14.11 -2.24
C ASN A 135 -15.04 14.16 -3.37
N LEU A 136 -13.76 13.94 -3.02
CA LEU A 136 -12.63 13.98 -3.94
C LEU A 136 -12.37 12.59 -4.51
N THR A 137 -12.22 12.52 -5.84
CA THR A 137 -11.73 11.34 -6.54
C THR A 137 -10.20 11.29 -6.56
N LYS A 138 -9.64 10.12 -6.91
CA LYS A 138 -8.21 9.97 -7.21
C LYS A 138 -7.69 11.00 -8.22
N SER A 139 -8.45 11.26 -9.28
CA SER A 139 -8.05 12.26 -10.28
C SER A 139 -7.98 13.66 -9.69
N ASN A 140 -8.94 14.02 -8.83
CA ASN A 140 -8.94 15.33 -8.16
C ASN A 140 -7.71 15.51 -7.28
N VAL A 141 -7.35 14.51 -6.45
CA VAL A 141 -6.20 14.61 -5.55
C VAL A 141 -4.87 14.64 -6.31
N HIS A 142 -4.75 13.97 -7.45
CA HIS A 142 -3.57 14.08 -8.32
C HIS A 142 -3.44 15.49 -8.91
N ALA A 143 -4.52 16.08 -9.41
CA ALA A 143 -4.50 17.44 -9.94
C ALA A 143 -4.21 18.48 -8.84
N MET A 144 -4.67 18.24 -7.60
CA MET A 144 -4.35 19.09 -6.45
C MET A 144 -2.86 19.00 -6.09
N ALA A 145 -2.32 17.80 -5.98
CA ALA A 145 -0.90 17.59 -5.69
C ALA A 145 0.01 18.24 -6.75
N GLU A 146 -0.35 18.14 -8.03
CA GLU A 146 0.37 18.81 -9.11
C GLU A 146 0.40 20.34 -8.94
N ARG A 147 -0.73 20.95 -8.58
CA ARG A 147 -0.79 22.40 -8.30
C ARG A 147 0.04 22.84 -7.10
N LEU A 148 0.32 21.92 -6.17
CA LEU A 148 1.24 22.15 -5.05
C LEU A 148 2.72 21.96 -5.45
N GLY A 149 3.01 21.64 -6.72
CA GLY A 149 4.36 21.33 -7.19
C GLY A 149 4.84 19.94 -6.76
N LEU A 150 3.97 19.07 -6.25
CA LEU A 150 4.35 17.73 -5.80
C LEU A 150 4.45 16.78 -6.99
N LYS A 151 5.67 16.36 -7.31
CA LYS A 151 5.90 15.29 -8.30
C LYS A 151 5.42 13.95 -7.75
N ARG A 152 4.40 13.37 -8.39
CA ARG A 152 3.83 12.06 -8.05
C ARG A 152 4.88 10.93 -8.15
N PRO A 153 4.67 9.79 -7.46
CA PRO A 153 5.57 8.64 -7.55
C PRO A 153 5.71 8.06 -8.96
N VAL A 154 6.91 7.57 -9.30
CA VAL A 154 7.24 6.98 -10.61
C VAL A 154 6.27 5.86 -11.03
N MET A 155 5.75 5.07 -10.09
CA MET A 155 4.80 4.00 -10.40
C MET A 155 3.55 4.52 -11.13
N TYR A 156 3.09 5.73 -10.84
CA TYR A 156 1.96 6.33 -11.56
C TYR A 156 2.33 6.74 -13.00
N ASP A 157 3.57 7.19 -13.23
CA ASP A 157 4.07 7.53 -14.57
C ASP A 157 4.25 6.28 -15.44
N LEU A 158 4.60 5.15 -14.83
CA LEU A 158 4.64 3.84 -15.48
C LEU A 158 3.24 3.27 -15.78
N GLY A 159 2.17 3.95 -15.36
CA GLY A 159 0.79 3.54 -15.62
C GLY A 159 0.20 2.55 -14.61
N TYR A 160 0.81 2.42 -13.43
CA TYR A 160 0.19 1.70 -12.31
C TYR A 160 -0.80 2.61 -11.57
N ASN A 161 -1.93 2.04 -11.11
CA ASN A 161 -2.94 2.82 -10.40
C ASN A 161 -2.53 3.19 -8.97
N ASN A 162 -1.55 2.52 -8.37
CA ASN A 162 -1.12 2.75 -6.99
C ASN A 162 0.40 2.62 -6.85
N ASN A 163 0.95 3.30 -5.86
CA ASN A 163 2.37 3.21 -5.50
C ASN A 163 2.67 2.03 -4.55
N ASN A 164 2.20 0.84 -4.92
CA ASN A 164 2.37 -0.39 -4.16
C ASN A 164 3.79 -1.00 -4.34
N CYS A 165 4.09 -2.10 -3.64
CA CYS A 165 5.29 -2.88 -3.90
C CYS A 165 5.38 -3.32 -5.37
N ILE A 166 6.60 -3.37 -5.91
CA ILE A 166 6.89 -3.99 -7.20
C ILE A 166 6.75 -5.51 -7.03
N GLY A 167 5.99 -6.16 -7.90
CA GLY A 167 5.71 -7.60 -7.80
C GLY A 167 4.87 -7.97 -6.57
N CYS A 168 3.78 -7.24 -6.32
CA CYS A 168 2.85 -7.53 -5.23
C CYS A 168 2.19 -8.91 -5.41
N VAL A 169 2.23 -9.75 -4.36
CA VAL A 169 1.60 -11.09 -4.34
C VAL A 169 0.08 -11.09 -4.45
N LYS A 170 -0.57 -9.94 -4.24
CA LYS A 170 -2.01 -9.76 -4.47
C LYS A 170 -2.33 -9.30 -5.90
N GLY A 171 -1.32 -9.13 -6.74
CA GLY A 171 -1.46 -8.70 -8.12
C GLY A 171 -2.10 -9.78 -8.99
N GLY A 172 -3.04 -9.39 -9.86
CA GLY A 172 -3.64 -10.28 -10.85
C GLY A 172 -2.73 -10.55 -12.05
N MET A 173 -3.20 -11.39 -12.98
CA MET A 173 -2.47 -11.78 -14.20
C MET A 173 -1.99 -10.58 -15.03
N GLY A 174 -2.84 -9.56 -15.22
CA GLY A 174 -2.48 -8.39 -16.02
C GLY A 174 -1.42 -7.52 -15.35
N TYR A 175 -1.47 -7.41 -14.02
CA TYR A 175 -0.42 -6.75 -13.24
C TYR A 175 0.91 -7.49 -13.40
N TRP A 176 0.93 -8.81 -13.23
CA TRP A 176 2.17 -9.60 -13.36
C TRP A 176 2.74 -9.59 -14.78
N ASN A 177 1.90 -9.60 -15.81
CA ASN A 177 2.37 -9.42 -17.19
C ASN A 177 2.94 -8.02 -17.45
N LYS A 178 2.45 -6.98 -16.78
CA LYS A 178 3.11 -5.65 -16.82
C LYS A 178 4.43 -5.66 -16.06
N ILE A 179 4.48 -6.28 -14.87
CA ILE A 179 5.73 -6.45 -14.09
C ILE A 179 6.78 -7.20 -14.89
N ARG A 180 6.40 -8.21 -15.69
CA ARG A 180 7.30 -8.94 -16.60
C ARG A 180 8.03 -8.02 -17.57
N VAL A 181 7.36 -6.96 -18.04
CA VAL A 181 7.92 -6.01 -19.02
C VAL A 181 8.69 -4.89 -18.31
N ASP A 182 8.08 -4.27 -17.31
CA ASP A 182 8.64 -3.06 -16.67
C ASP A 182 9.74 -3.38 -15.64
N PHE A 183 9.67 -4.56 -15.00
CA PHE A 183 10.57 -4.99 -13.93
C PHE A 183 10.92 -6.50 -14.09
N PRO A 184 11.59 -6.91 -15.18
CA PRO A 184 11.82 -8.32 -15.50
C PRO A 184 12.61 -9.07 -14.43
N GLU A 185 13.53 -8.41 -13.74
CA GLU A 185 14.30 -9.01 -12.64
C GLU A 185 13.39 -9.37 -11.45
N VAL A 186 12.45 -8.49 -11.09
CA VAL A 186 11.47 -8.79 -10.03
C VAL A 186 10.55 -9.92 -10.45
N PHE A 187 10.12 -9.93 -11.71
CA PHE A 187 9.33 -11.01 -12.27
C PHE A 187 10.06 -12.37 -12.18
N GLU A 188 11.32 -12.43 -12.62
CA GLU A 188 12.13 -13.64 -12.60
C GLU A 188 12.39 -14.13 -11.17
N GLN A 189 12.74 -13.23 -10.25
CA GLN A 189 12.94 -13.58 -8.83
C GLN A 189 11.67 -14.18 -8.22
N ARG A 190 10.51 -13.60 -8.53
CA ARG A 190 9.20 -14.05 -8.05
C ARG A 190 8.81 -15.40 -8.63
N ALA A 191 9.02 -15.63 -9.92
CA ALA A 191 8.76 -16.92 -10.56
C ALA A 191 9.66 -18.02 -9.99
N LYS A 192 10.95 -17.74 -9.74
CA LYS A 192 11.86 -18.67 -9.04
C LYS A 192 11.35 -19.03 -7.65
N LEU A 193 10.90 -18.03 -6.87
CA LEU A 193 10.36 -18.26 -5.54
C LEU A 193 9.12 -19.16 -5.54
N GLU A 194 8.24 -19.04 -6.55
CA GLU A 194 7.10 -19.96 -6.71
C GLU A 194 7.55 -21.41 -6.91
N ARG A 195 8.59 -21.63 -7.74
CA ARG A 195 9.17 -22.96 -7.96
C ARG A 195 9.85 -23.51 -6.72
N GLU A 196 10.62 -22.69 -6.01
CA GLU A 196 11.30 -23.06 -4.76
C GLU A 196 10.31 -23.58 -3.70
N LEU A 197 9.13 -22.96 -3.61
CA LEU A 197 8.13 -23.29 -2.59
C LEU A 197 6.97 -24.15 -3.10
N ASN A 198 7.01 -24.53 -4.39
CA ASN A 198 5.94 -25.25 -5.07
C ASN A 198 4.54 -24.64 -4.83
N GLY A 199 4.44 -23.32 -4.98
CA GLY A 199 3.21 -22.57 -4.72
C GLY A 199 3.06 -21.38 -5.66
N THR A 200 1.83 -20.95 -5.93
CA THR A 200 1.51 -19.92 -6.93
C THR A 200 0.92 -18.67 -6.29
N MET A 201 1.36 -17.48 -6.73
CA MET A 201 0.79 -16.17 -6.38
C MET A 201 -0.54 -15.93 -7.11
N ILE A 202 -0.64 -16.44 -8.34
CA ILE A 202 -1.85 -16.42 -9.14
C ILE A 202 -2.47 -17.81 -9.03
N ASN A 203 -3.71 -17.89 -8.54
CA ASN A 203 -4.35 -19.17 -8.24
C ASN A 203 -4.25 -20.17 -9.41
N GLY A 204 -3.45 -21.22 -9.22
CA GLY A 204 -3.31 -22.34 -10.14
C GLY A 204 -2.39 -22.10 -11.36
N VAL A 205 -1.63 -21.00 -11.41
CA VAL A 205 -0.73 -20.68 -12.52
C VAL A 205 0.60 -20.15 -12.01
N PHE A 206 1.71 -20.81 -12.35
CA PHE A 206 3.05 -20.29 -12.11
C PHE A 206 3.32 -19.08 -13.03
N LEU A 207 4.08 -18.10 -12.55
CA LEU A 207 4.39 -16.89 -13.28
C LEU A 207 5.17 -17.20 -14.57
N ASP A 208 6.12 -18.13 -14.53
CA ASP A 208 6.88 -18.55 -15.73
C ASP A 208 6.02 -19.30 -16.76
N GLU A 209 4.85 -19.80 -16.37
CA GLU A 209 3.84 -20.43 -17.23
C GLU A 209 2.71 -19.48 -17.64
N LEU A 210 2.64 -18.27 -17.05
CA LEU A 210 1.58 -17.31 -17.33
C LEU A 210 1.66 -16.80 -18.78
N ASP A 211 0.62 -17.04 -19.58
CA ASP A 211 0.53 -16.48 -20.94
C ASP A 211 0.67 -14.94 -20.92
N PRO A 212 1.62 -14.36 -21.69
CA PRO A 212 1.90 -12.92 -21.72
C PRO A 212 0.72 -12.03 -22.10
N ASN A 213 -0.31 -12.59 -22.73
CA ASN A 213 -1.51 -11.86 -23.13
C ASN A 213 -2.69 -12.03 -22.16
N ARG A 214 -2.52 -12.79 -21.07
CA ARG A 214 -3.57 -12.99 -20.06
C ARG A 214 -3.73 -11.80 -19.13
N GLY A 215 -4.94 -11.69 -18.60
CA GLY A 215 -5.31 -10.65 -17.63
C GLY A 215 -5.91 -9.42 -18.29
N ARG A 216 -6.57 -8.59 -17.46
CA ARG A 216 -7.07 -7.29 -17.91
C ARG A 216 -5.91 -6.30 -17.90
N ASN A 217 -5.90 -5.35 -18.84
CA ASN A 217 -4.99 -4.20 -18.79
C ASN A 217 -5.03 -3.58 -17.38
N VAL A 218 -3.90 -3.01 -16.92
CA VAL A 218 -3.63 -2.54 -15.55
C VAL A 218 -4.52 -1.37 -15.08
N LYS A 219 -5.72 -1.23 -15.64
CA LYS A 219 -6.89 -0.60 -15.03
C LYS A 219 -7.35 -1.30 -13.75
N GLU A 220 -6.81 -2.46 -13.40
CA GLU A 220 -7.05 -3.08 -12.09
C GLU A 220 -6.46 -2.19 -10.99
N ILE A 221 -7.33 -1.56 -10.21
CA ILE A 221 -6.93 -0.84 -9.00
C ILE A 221 -6.62 -1.92 -7.96
N LEU A 222 -5.34 -2.23 -7.79
CA LEU A 222 -4.91 -2.98 -6.61
C LEU A 222 -5.36 -2.21 -5.36
N PRO A 223 -5.76 -2.85 -4.26
CA PRO A 223 -5.95 -2.13 -3.01
C PRO A 223 -4.69 -1.32 -2.69
N ASP A 224 -4.85 -0.04 -2.32
CA ASP A 224 -3.72 0.75 -1.82
C ASP A 224 -3.09 -0.02 -0.67
N CYS A 225 -1.81 -0.36 -0.82
CA CYS A 225 -1.08 -1.23 0.10
C CYS A 225 -0.67 -0.50 1.40
N GLY A 226 -1.25 0.66 1.74
CA GLY A 226 -1.15 1.22 3.08
C GLY A 226 -1.80 0.34 4.15
N ILE A 227 -1.84 0.80 5.40
CA ILE A 227 -2.50 0.07 6.49
C ILE A 227 -3.99 -0.19 6.22
N SER A 228 -4.63 0.67 5.42
CA SER A 228 -5.98 0.47 4.90
C SER A 228 -6.14 -0.84 4.11
N CYS A 229 -5.06 -1.45 3.60
CA CYS A 229 -5.07 -2.77 2.96
C CYS A 229 -5.21 -3.91 3.97
N GLU A 230 -4.70 -3.73 5.19
CA GLU A 230 -4.58 -4.76 6.23
C GLU A 230 -5.87 -4.98 7.01
N ILE A 231 -6.75 -4.00 6.94
CA ILE A 231 -7.93 -3.90 7.78
C ILE A 231 -9.09 -4.73 7.22
N LEU A 232 -9.03 -5.08 5.94
CA LEU A 232 -10.09 -5.75 5.20
C LEU A 232 -9.86 -7.25 5.01
N TYR A 233 -8.74 -7.78 5.54
CA TYR A 233 -8.32 -9.17 5.44
C TYR A 233 -7.79 -9.68 6.78
#